data_AF-A0A1F4CVU0-F1
#
_entry.id   AF-A0A1F4CVU0-F1
#
_cell.length_a   1.000
_cell.length_b   1.000
_cell.length_c   1.000
_cell.angle_alpha   90.00
_cell.angle_beta   90.00
_cell.angle_gamma   90.00
#
_symmetry.space_group_name_H-M   'P 1'
#
loop_
_entity.id
_entity.type
_entity.pdbx_description
1 polymer ?
#
loop_
_entity_poly.entity_id
_entity_poly.type
_entity_poly.pdbx_seq_one_letter_code
_entity_poly.pdbx_strand_id
1 'polypeptide(L)' 'MPSGVFDDALLKHIWSTDELRAIFDDRNRVQTWYDYEAALALEQAELGIIPREAAQEIAAKARVDYTDD' A
#
# COMPACT_ATOMS: atom_id res chain seq x y z
N MET A 1 18.30 8.14 5.37
CA MET A 1 18.51 9.54 5.82
C MET A 1 17.19 10.27 5.58
N PRO A 2 16.51 10.79 6.61
CA PRO A 2 15.30 11.60 6.39
C PRO A 2 15.69 12.83 5.56
N SER A 3 15.03 13.04 4.43
CA SER A 3 15.36 14.14 3.49
C SER A 3 14.39 15.32 3.57
N GLY A 4 13.27 15.18 4.29
CA GLY A 4 12.24 16.21 4.44
C GLY A 4 11.87 16.49 5.90
N VAL A 5 11.27 17.67 6.14
CA VAL A 5 10.83 18.11 7.47
C VAL A 5 9.75 17.22 8.10
N PHE A 6 9.09 16.38 7.29
CA PHE A 6 8.08 15.43 7.74
C PHE A 6 8.67 14.13 8.32
N ASP A 7 9.93 13.83 8.00
CA ASP A 7 10.63 12.61 8.42
C ASP A 7 11.64 12.88 9.54
N ASP A 8 11.89 14.16 9.85
CA ASP A 8 12.79 14.58 10.92
C ASP A 8 12.17 14.28 12.29
N ALA A 9 12.83 13.45 13.09
CA ALA A 9 12.34 13.03 14.40
C ALA A 9 12.05 14.20 15.37
N LEU A 10 12.75 15.32 15.24
CA LEU A 10 12.58 16.49 16.09
C LEU A 10 11.54 17.46 15.54
N LEU A 11 11.49 17.64 14.21
CA LEU A 11 10.69 18.69 13.58
C LEU A 11 9.35 18.20 13.04
N LYS A 12 9.16 16.90 12.79
CA LYS A 12 7.96 16.36 12.13
C LYS A 12 6.64 16.74 12.81
N HIS A 13 6.64 16.88 14.13
CA HIS A 13 5.45 17.22 14.92
C HIS A 13 5.00 18.68 14.73
N ILE A 14 5.87 19.56 14.25
CA ILE A 14 5.54 20.96 13.96
C ILE A 14 4.81 21.08 12.62
N TRP A 15 5.05 20.16 11.69
CA TRP A 15 4.60 20.25 10.30
C TRP A 15 3.54 19.20 9.93
N SER A 16 3.29 18.21 10.79
CA SER A 16 2.36 17.12 10.51
C SER A 16 1.92 16.43 11.80
N THR A 17 0.75 15.77 11.76
CA THR A 17 0.26 14.91 12.84
C THR A 17 0.65 13.45 12.61
N ASP A 18 0.48 12.62 13.64
CA ASP A 18 0.70 11.18 13.47
C ASP A 18 -0.29 10.58 12.47
N GLU A 19 -1.55 11.05 12.43
CA GLU A 19 -2.52 10.58 11.44
C GLU A 19 -2.10 10.95 10.02
N LEU A 20 -1.64 12.19 9.80
CA LEU A 20 -1.21 12.63 8.47
C LEU A 20 0.03 11.85 8.01
N ARG A 21 0.99 11.57 8.91
CA ARG A 21 2.14 10.72 8.58
C ARG A 21 1.74 9.29 8.23
N ALA A 22 0.80 8.69 8.97
CA ALA A 22 0.31 7.34 8.69
C ALA A 22 -0.40 7.21 7.32
N ILE A 23 -0.89 8.31 6.75
CA ILE A 23 -1.45 8.31 5.39
C ILE A 23 -0.35 8.30 4.33
N PHE A 24 0.74 9.03 4.56
CA PHE A 24 1.78 9.28 3.56
C PHE A 24 3.06 8.47 3.77
N ASP A 25 3.13 7.62 4.78
CA ASP A 25 4.28 6.76 4.99
C ASP A 25 4.41 5.72 3.86
N ASP A 26 5.65 5.27 3.64
CA ASP A 26 5.98 4.36 2.54
C ASP A 26 5.24 3.03 2.62
N ARG A 27 5.02 2.50 3.83
CA ARG A 27 4.32 1.23 4.03
C ARG A 27 2.85 1.37 3.67
N ASN A 28 2.17 2.43 4.10
CA ASN A 28 0.78 2.69 3.72
C ASN A 28 0.65 2.93 2.21
N ARG A 29 1.61 3.64 1.60
CA ARG A 29 1.63 3.85 0.15
C ARG A 29 1.71 2.53 -0.63
N VAL A 30 2.64 1.65 -0.26
CA VAL A 30 2.80 0.34 -0.93
C VAL A 30 1.58 -0.55 -0.68
N GLN A 31 1.05 -0.57 0.54
CA GLN A 31 -0.19 -1.32 0.82
C GLN A 31 -1.36 -0.82 -0.04
N THR A 32 -1.49 0.50 -0.22
CA THR A 32 -2.54 1.07 -1.07
C THR A 32 -2.41 0.63 -2.54
N TRP A 33 -1.18 0.49 -3.06
CA TRP A 33 -0.97 -0.07 -4.39
C TRP A 33 -1.40 -1.54 -4.47
N TYR A 34 -1.09 -2.33 -3.44
CA TYR A 34 -1.55 -3.72 -3.39
C TYR A 34 -3.07 -3.83 -3.27
N ASP A 35 -3.72 -2.97 -2.50
CA ASP A 35 -5.18 -2.94 -2.40
C ASP A 35 -5.81 -2.62 -3.76
N TYR A 36 -5.20 -1.71 -4.52
CA TYR A 36 -5.60 -1.39 -5.89
C TYR A 36 -5.45 -2.60 -6.83
N GLU A 37 -4.29 -3.27 -6.83
CA GLU A 37 -4.04 -4.45 -7.68
C GLU A 37 -4.93 -5.63 -7.32
N ALA A 38 -5.23 -5.83 -6.02
CA ALA A 38 -6.19 -6.84 -5.58
C ALA A 38 -7.58 -6.59 -6.15
N ALA A 39 -8.08 -5.36 -6.03
CA ALA A 39 -9.37 -4.97 -6.59
C ALA A 39 -9.37 -5.14 -8.12
N LEU A 40 -8.32 -4.68 -8.80
CA LEU A 40 -8.18 -4.81 -10.24
C LEU A 40 -8.21 -6.27 -10.69
N ALA A 41 -7.48 -7.17 -10.02
CA ALA A 41 -7.45 -8.59 -10.35
C ALA A 41 -8.82 -9.25 -10.17
N LEU A 42 -9.54 -8.90 -9.10
CA LEU A 42 -10.89 -9.41 -8.85
C LEU A 42 -11.86 -8.99 -9.97
N GLU A 43 -11.88 -7.71 -10.33
CA GLU A 43 -12.70 -7.19 -11.44
C GLU A 43 -12.32 -7.82 -12.78
N GLN A 44 -11.02 -8.00 -13.04
CA GLN A 44 -10.55 -8.69 -14.25
C GLN A 44 -11.02 -10.14 -14.32
N ALA A 45 -11.10 -10.86 -13.19
CA ALA A 45 -11.67 -12.20 -13.15
C ALA A 45 -13.18 -12.22 -13.37
N GLU A 46 -13.92 -11.20 -12.90
CA GLU A 46 -15.34 -11.06 -13.20
C GLU A 46 -15.60 -10.84 -14.69
N LEU A 47 -14.72 -10.07 -15.34
CA LEU A 47 -14.75 -9.84 -16.80
C LEU A 47 -14.17 -11.01 -17.62
N GLY A 48 -13.65 -12.06 -16.97
CA GLY A 48 -13.07 -13.22 -17.64
C GLY A 48 -11.72 -12.96 -18.32
N ILE A 49 -11.01 -11.88 -17.95
CA ILE A 49 -9.69 -11.53 -18.47
C ILE A 49 -8.61 -12.45 -17.89
N ILE A 50 -8.74 -12.80 -16.61
CA ILE A 50 -7.85 -13.75 -15.92
C ILE A 50 -8.66 -14.84 -15.20
N PRO A 51 -8.07 -16.01 -14.89
CA PRO A 51 -8.74 -17.05 -14.10
C PRO A 51 -9.12 -16.55 -12.69
N ARG A 52 -10.31 -16.94 -12.21
CA ARG A 52 -10.81 -16.55 -10.88
C ARG A 52 -9.89 -16.97 -9.74
N GLU A 53 -9.29 -18.15 -9.84
CA GLU A 53 -8.34 -18.67 -8.85
C GLU A 53 -7.08 -17.80 -8.75
N ALA A 54 -6.59 -17.29 -9.89
CA ALA A 54 -5.44 -16.39 -9.93
C ALA A 54 -5.77 -15.04 -9.27
N ALA A 55 -6.94 -14.46 -9.55
CA ALA A 55 -7.38 -13.22 -8.91
C ALA A 55 -7.54 -13.36 -7.38
N GLN A 56 -8.07 -14.50 -6.93
CA GLN A 56 -8.20 -14.80 -5.50
C GLN A 56 -6.83 -14.93 -4.82
N GLU A 57 -5.87 -15.58 -5.47
CA GLU A 57 -4.50 -15.70 -4.96
C GLU A 57 -3.81 -14.34 -4.88
N ILE A 58 -3.96 -13.49 -5.90
CA ILE A 58 -3.44 -12.11 -5.91
C ILE A 58 -4.03 -11.32 -4.74
N ALA A 59 -5.36 -11.31 -4.61
CA ALA A 59 -6.03 -10.58 -3.54
C ALA A 59 -5.66 -11.09 -2.14
N ALA A 60 -5.42 -12.39 -1.98
CA ALA A 60 -4.98 -12.97 -0.71
C ALA A 60 -3.53 -12.57 -0.34
N LYS A 61 -2.67 -12.33 -1.33
CA LYS A 61 -1.25 -11.99 -1.15
C LYS A 61 -0.92 -10.52 -1.37
N ALA A 62 -1.89 -9.68 -1.66
CA ALA A 62 -1.76 -8.22 -1.77
C ALA A 62 -1.53 -7.55 -0.40
N ARG A 63 -0.45 -7.94 0.29
CA ARG A 63 -0.04 -7.38 1.57
C ARG A 63 1.44 -7.08 1.57
N VAL A 64 1.79 -5.89 2.05
CA VAL A 64 3.18 -5.44 2.17
C VAL A 64 4.02 -6.38 3.04
N ASP A 65 3.41 -7.11 3.98
CA ASP A 65 4.08 -8.10 4.83
C ASP A 65 4.67 -9.31 4.09
N TYR A 66 4.26 -9.54 2.84
CA TYR A 66 4.82 -10.60 2.00
C TYR A 66 5.96 -10.11 1.10
N THR A 67 6.39 -8.86 1.24
CA THR A 67 7.49 -8.27 0.48
C THR A 67 8.71 -8.18 1.37
N ASP A 68 9.87 -8.63 0.87
CA ASP A 68 11.15 -8.45 1.57
C ASP A 68 11.61 -6.98 1.43
N ASP A 69 12.24 -6.45 2.48
CA ASP A 69 12.87 -5.11 2.52
C ASP A 69 14.13 -5.00 1.64
#